data_AF-A0A7V9HKW0-F1
#
_entry.id   AF-A0A7V9HKW0-F1
#
_cell.length_a   1.000
_cell.length_b   1.000
_cell.length_c   1.000
_cell.angle_alpha   90.00
_cell.angle_beta   90.00
_cell.angle_gamma   90.00
#
_symmetry.space_group_name_H-M   'P 1'
#
loop_
_entity.id
_entity.type
_entity.pdbx_description
1 polymer ?
#
loop_
_entity_poly.entity_id
_entity_poly.type
_entity_poly.pdbx_seq_one_letter_code
_entity_poly.pdbx_strand_id
1 'polypeptide(L)'
;DNCECCLTGVTGGGVVRTEAADATLVLFATELGDEAERQATGFVRWIDPTTNGGMTLESVGPITYEWRVETEREIRGTMAVNGEGEEPFVLFVTDAGSAQPGNDTARLQVGDLDATEGGDRFGYQAAGIVVGGDIQFLDTP
;
A
#
# COMPACT_ATOMS: atom_id res chain seq x y z
N ASP A 1 1.16 -12.40 33.16
CA ASP A 1 0.55 -12.52 31.82
C ASP A 1 0.64 -11.19 31.07
N ASN A 2 1.86 -10.67 30.86
CA ASN A 2 2.08 -9.40 30.16
C ASN A 2 2.88 -9.68 28.89
N CYS A 3 2.19 -10.06 27.83
CA CYS A 3 2.66 -9.79 26.47
C CYS A 3 1.92 -8.54 25.99
N GLU A 4 2.35 -7.35 26.43
CA GLU A 4 1.96 -6.08 25.80
C GLU A 4 2.72 -5.94 24.47
N CYS A 5 2.44 -6.84 23.52
CA CYS A 5 2.78 -6.64 22.11
C CYS A 5 1.47 -6.27 21.41
N CYS A 6 1.21 -4.98 21.26
CA CYS A 6 0.09 -4.50 20.47
C CYS A 6 0.44 -4.72 18.99
N LEU A 7 -0.08 -5.81 18.39
CA LEU A 7 -0.01 -5.96 16.94
C LEU A 7 -0.95 -4.94 16.33
N THR A 8 -0.40 -4.01 15.57
CA THR A 8 -1.19 -3.11 14.74
C THR A 8 -0.83 -3.30 13.29
N GLY A 9 -1.79 -3.10 12.38
CA GLY A 9 -1.49 -3.28 10.98
C GLY A 9 -2.69 -3.07 10.07
N VAL A 10 -2.48 -3.44 8.82
CA VAL A 10 -3.48 -3.47 7.77
C VAL A 10 -3.27 -4.73 6.95
N THR A 11 -4.37 -5.32 6.50
CA THR A 11 -4.36 -6.42 5.54
C THR A 11 -5.49 -6.24 4.55
N GLY A 12 -5.35 -6.86 3.38
CA GLY A 12 -6.42 -6.93 2.40
C GLY A 12 -5.90 -6.76 0.99
N GLY A 13 -6.69 -6.06 0.19
CA GLY A 13 -6.43 -5.84 -1.22
C GLY A 13 -7.62 -6.32 -2.07
N GLY A 14 -7.34 -6.54 -3.35
CA GLY A 14 -8.36 -6.83 -4.35
C GLY A 14 -8.23 -5.93 -5.57
N VAL A 15 -9.35 -5.71 -6.25
CA VAL A 15 -9.42 -4.87 -7.45
C VAL A 15 -9.66 -3.42 -7.06
N VAL A 16 -8.70 -2.55 -7.40
CA VAL A 16 -8.79 -1.11 -7.26
C VAL A 16 -9.20 -0.51 -8.59
N ARG A 17 -10.38 0.11 -8.66
CA ARG A 17 -10.84 0.82 -9.85
C ARG A 17 -10.22 2.21 -9.88
N THR A 18 -9.22 2.39 -10.74
CA THR A 18 -8.55 3.67 -10.95
C THR A 18 -9.16 4.44 -12.12
N GLU A 19 -8.69 5.67 -12.36
CA GLU A 19 -9.12 6.46 -13.52
C GLU A 19 -8.67 5.83 -14.86
N ALA A 20 -7.49 5.20 -14.88
CA ALA A 20 -6.96 4.58 -16.08
C ALA A 20 -7.57 3.20 -16.31
N ALA A 21 -7.57 2.36 -15.27
CA ALA A 21 -8.11 0.99 -15.30
C ALA A 21 -8.19 0.32 -13.93
N ASP A 22 -8.74 -0.90 -13.91
CA ASP A 22 -8.73 -1.76 -12.74
C ASP A 22 -7.30 -2.32 -12.50
N ALA A 23 -6.74 -2.06 -11.31
CA ALA A 23 -5.48 -2.60 -10.83
C ALA A 23 -5.72 -3.65 -9.73
N THR A 24 -4.77 -4.55 -9.50
CA THR A 24 -4.83 -5.52 -8.38
C THR A 24 -3.87 -5.09 -7.27
N LEU A 25 -4.39 -4.96 -6.05
CA LEU A 25 -3.64 -4.73 -4.82
C LEU A 25 -3.57 -6.02 -3.99
N VAL A 26 -2.39 -6.33 -3.46
CA VAL A 26 -2.20 -7.29 -2.37
C VAL A 26 -1.46 -6.57 -1.26
N LEU A 27 -2.00 -6.61 -0.05
CA LEU A 27 -1.49 -5.85 1.08
C LEU A 27 -1.50 -6.65 2.36
N PHE A 28 -0.35 -6.68 3.04
CA PHE A 28 -0.31 -6.75 4.49
C PHE A 28 0.84 -5.89 5.00
N ALA A 29 0.62 -5.14 6.07
CA ALA A 29 1.66 -4.40 6.76
C ALA A 29 1.34 -4.43 8.24
N THR A 30 2.30 -4.83 9.05
CA THR A 30 2.15 -4.95 10.50
C THR A 30 3.30 -4.23 11.17
N GLU A 31 2.97 -3.50 12.22
CA GLU A 31 3.91 -2.94 13.16
C GLU A 31 3.89 -3.78 14.44
N LEU A 32 5.08 -4.15 14.90
CA LEU A 32 5.33 -4.89 16.12
C LEU A 32 6.27 -4.07 17.00
N GLY A 33 5.97 -3.99 18.30
CA GLY A 33 6.84 -3.36 19.29
C GLY A 33 6.10 -2.36 20.16
N ASP A 34 6.80 -1.85 21.16
CA ASP A 34 6.36 -0.70 21.94
C ASP A 34 6.74 0.61 21.24
N GLU A 35 6.39 1.76 21.83
CA GLU A 35 6.63 3.06 21.19
C GLU A 35 8.10 3.35 20.87
N ALA A 36 9.06 2.68 21.55
CA ALA A 36 10.49 2.92 21.40
C ALA A 36 11.17 2.00 20.38
N GLU A 37 10.61 0.82 20.10
CA GLU A 37 11.21 -0.21 19.23
C GLU A 37 10.28 -0.68 18.10
N ARG A 38 9.38 0.18 17.62
CA ARG A 38 8.46 -0.10 16.49
C ARG A 38 9.20 -0.65 15.28
N GLN A 39 8.91 -1.89 14.91
CA GLN A 39 9.38 -2.55 13.70
C GLN A 39 8.19 -2.87 12.81
N ALA A 40 8.21 -2.30 11.61
CA ALA A 40 7.20 -2.59 10.60
C ALA A 40 7.72 -3.63 9.61
N THR A 41 6.86 -4.57 9.26
CA THR A 41 7.10 -5.60 8.25
C THR A 41 5.84 -5.82 7.44
N GLY A 42 5.99 -6.19 6.18
CA GLY A 42 4.85 -6.39 5.33
C GLY A 42 5.22 -6.64 3.88
N PHE A 43 4.18 -6.67 3.06
CA PHE A 43 4.26 -6.89 1.65
C PHE A 43 3.18 -6.05 0.97
N VAL A 44 3.59 -5.38 -0.10
CA VAL A 44 2.68 -4.67 -0.98
C VAL A 44 2.99 -5.10 -2.40
N ARG A 45 1.96 -5.51 -3.13
CA ARG A 45 2.05 -5.74 -4.56
C ARG A 45 0.91 -5.03 -5.28
N TRP A 46 1.26 -4.33 -6.35
CA TRP A 46 0.35 -3.64 -7.23
C TRP A 46 0.54 -4.12 -8.66
N ILE A 47 -0.54 -4.52 -9.33
CA ILE A 47 -0.50 -5.01 -10.71
C ILE A 47 -1.43 -4.16 -11.54
N ASP A 48 -0.87 -3.41 -12.48
CA ASP A 48 -1.59 -2.58 -13.43
C ASP A 48 -1.43 -3.16 -14.84
N PRO A 49 -2.49 -3.75 -15.44
CA PRO A 49 -2.41 -4.40 -16.73
C PRO A 49 -2.39 -3.42 -17.91
N THR A 50 -2.58 -2.11 -17.68
CA THR A 50 -2.85 -1.15 -18.77
C THR A 50 -1.66 -0.35 -19.24
N THR A 51 -0.57 -0.43 -18.50
CA THR A 51 0.74 0.02 -18.96
C THR A 51 1.21 -0.87 -20.12
N ASN A 52 2.01 -0.36 -21.05
CA ASN A 52 2.42 -1.09 -22.25
C ASN A 52 3.24 -2.35 -21.88
N GLY A 53 2.59 -3.52 -21.87
CA GLY A 53 3.16 -4.80 -21.42
C GLY A 53 2.77 -5.23 -19.99
N GLY A 54 1.97 -4.41 -19.30
CA GLY A 54 1.62 -4.60 -17.88
C GLY A 54 2.76 -4.17 -16.95
N MET A 55 2.38 -3.80 -15.72
CA MET A 55 3.29 -3.36 -14.69
C MET A 55 2.99 -4.09 -13.38
N THR A 56 4.03 -4.64 -12.77
CA THR A 56 4.01 -5.18 -11.42
C THR A 56 4.96 -4.36 -10.57
N LEU A 57 4.45 -3.81 -9.47
CA LEU A 57 5.22 -3.11 -8.44
C LEU A 57 5.16 -3.98 -7.19
N GLU A 58 6.30 -4.40 -6.66
CA GLU A 58 6.37 -5.34 -5.53
C GLU A 58 7.37 -4.85 -4.49
N SER A 59 6.98 -4.81 -3.22
CA SER A 59 7.85 -4.37 -2.14
C SER A 59 9.02 -5.34 -1.97
N VAL A 60 10.26 -4.82 -1.97
CA VAL A 60 11.49 -5.63 -1.84
C VAL A 60 12.36 -5.24 -0.64
N GLY A 61 11.95 -4.22 0.11
CA GLY A 61 12.70 -3.71 1.25
C GLY A 61 11.85 -3.60 2.52
N PRO A 62 12.46 -3.08 3.60
CA PRO A 62 11.73 -2.71 4.81
C PRO A 62 10.58 -1.77 4.47
N ILE A 63 9.48 -1.91 5.20
CA ILE A 63 8.38 -0.98 5.12
C ILE A 63 8.30 -0.16 6.41
N THR A 64 7.82 1.07 6.32
CA THR A 64 7.37 1.86 7.46
C THR A 64 5.87 1.96 7.41
N TYR A 65 5.25 2.03 8.59
CA TYR A 65 3.81 2.05 8.76
C TYR A 65 3.45 3.23 9.67
N GLU A 66 2.50 4.05 9.26
CA GLU A 66 2.08 5.24 10.01
C GLU A 66 0.55 5.37 10.05
N TRP A 67 0.07 5.83 11.20
CA TRP A 67 -1.32 6.22 11.41
C TRP A 67 -1.49 7.69 11.10
N ARG A 68 -2.23 8.01 10.04
CA ARG A 68 -2.52 9.40 9.64
C ARG A 68 -3.76 9.92 10.34
N VAL A 69 -4.85 9.17 10.19
CA VAL A 69 -6.14 9.35 10.86
C VAL A 69 -6.73 7.97 11.16
N GLU A 70 -7.82 7.92 11.94
CA GLU A 70 -8.44 6.67 12.38
C GLU A 70 -8.71 5.69 11.22
N THR A 71 -9.21 6.21 10.10
CA THR A 71 -9.60 5.44 8.92
C THR A 71 -8.51 5.32 7.85
N GLU A 72 -7.32 5.91 8.02
CA GLU A 72 -6.27 5.92 6.98
C GLU A 72 -4.93 5.42 7.51
N ARG A 73 -4.25 4.61 6.71
CA ARG A 73 -2.87 4.19 6.95
C ARG A 73 -1.97 4.61 5.81
N GLU A 74 -0.75 4.96 6.18
CA GLU A 74 0.33 5.21 5.23
C GLU A 74 1.38 4.11 5.37
N ILE A 75 1.72 3.48 4.25
CA ILE A 75 2.81 2.52 4.14
C ILE A 75 3.86 3.11 3.21
N ARG A 76 5.12 3.13 3.64
CA ARG A 76 6.24 3.53 2.78
C ARG A 76 7.26 2.40 2.69
N GLY A 77 8.09 2.44 1.66
CA GLY A 77 9.22 1.52 1.53
C GLY A 77 9.84 1.60 0.16
N THR A 78 10.43 0.49 -0.28
CA THR A 78 11.02 0.34 -1.62
C THR A 78 10.30 -0.77 -2.38
N MET A 79 10.01 -0.53 -3.66
CA MET A 79 9.42 -1.49 -4.58
C MET A 79 10.31 -1.72 -5.80
N ALA A 80 10.34 -2.96 -6.29
CA ALA A 80 10.87 -3.27 -7.61
C ALA A 80 9.82 -3.07 -8.70
N VAL A 81 10.25 -2.61 -9.87
CA VAL A 81 9.39 -2.37 -11.03
C VAL A 81 9.59 -3.51 -12.03
N ASN A 82 8.58 -4.35 -12.20
CA ASN A 82 8.66 -5.55 -13.05
C ASN A 82 9.83 -6.49 -12.68
N GLY A 83 10.21 -6.51 -11.40
CA GLY A 83 11.34 -7.30 -10.90
C GLY A 83 12.72 -6.68 -11.17
N GLU A 84 12.75 -5.46 -11.70
CA GLU A 84 13.97 -4.69 -11.98
C GLU A 84 13.90 -3.31 -11.34
N GLY A 85 15.06 -2.73 -11.05
CA GLY A 85 15.14 -1.43 -10.37
C GLY A 85 14.54 -1.45 -8.97
N GLU A 86 14.76 -0.36 -8.24
CA GLU A 86 14.22 -0.17 -6.89
C GLU A 86 13.83 1.29 -6.74
N GLU A 87 12.56 1.54 -6.43
CA GLU A 87 12.00 2.88 -6.35
C GLU A 87 11.29 3.05 -5.00
N PRO A 88 11.40 4.23 -4.37
CA PRO A 88 10.66 4.52 -3.15
C PRO A 88 9.16 4.56 -3.47
N PHE A 89 8.33 4.11 -2.53
CA PHE A 89 6.88 4.21 -2.65
C PHE A 89 6.22 4.78 -1.40
N VAL A 90 5.00 5.30 -1.61
CA VAL A 90 4.03 5.61 -0.57
C VAL A 90 2.68 5.05 -1.00
N LEU A 91 2.08 4.23 -0.16
CA LEU A 91 0.72 3.70 -0.30
C LEU A 91 -0.15 4.26 0.82
N PHE A 92 -1.26 4.90 0.44
CA PHE A 92 -2.33 5.27 1.36
C PHE A 92 -3.48 4.29 1.18
N VAL A 93 -4.03 3.82 2.29
CA VAL A 93 -5.23 2.98 2.29
C VAL A 93 -6.24 3.49 3.30
N THR A 94 -7.52 3.43 2.91
CA THR A 94 -8.64 3.77 3.77
C THR A 94 -9.55 2.55 3.92
N ASP A 95 -9.84 2.19 5.17
CA ASP A 95 -10.91 1.25 5.54
C ASP A 95 -12.15 2.09 5.87
N ALA A 96 -13.20 1.97 5.05
CA ALA A 96 -14.45 2.71 5.24
C ALA A 96 -15.34 2.07 6.32
N GLY A 97 -14.95 0.90 6.81
CA GLY A 97 -15.63 0.12 7.82
C GLY A 97 -16.93 -0.53 7.32
N SER A 98 -17.45 -1.43 8.14
CA SER A 98 -18.68 -2.19 7.86
C SER A 98 -19.93 -1.34 7.59
N ALA A 99 -19.93 -0.06 7.98
CA ALA A 99 -21.03 0.86 7.72
C ALA A 99 -21.09 1.34 6.26
N GLN A 100 -19.98 1.26 5.53
CA GLN A 100 -19.83 1.72 4.15
C GLN A 100 -19.07 0.68 3.31
N PRO A 101 -19.59 -0.56 3.20
CA PRO A 101 -18.89 -1.63 2.50
C PRO A 101 -18.64 -1.26 1.02
N GLY A 102 -17.44 -1.55 0.54
CA GLY A 102 -17.03 -1.26 -0.85
C GLY A 102 -16.64 0.19 -1.11
N ASN A 103 -16.45 1.01 -0.06
CA ASN A 103 -15.93 2.37 -0.17
C ASN A 103 -14.47 2.49 0.30
N ASP A 104 -13.77 1.38 0.52
CA ASP A 104 -12.35 1.39 0.79
C ASP A 104 -11.59 2.01 -0.38
N THR A 105 -10.48 2.68 -0.09
CA THR A 105 -9.69 3.31 -1.13
C THR A 105 -8.21 2.96 -0.98
N ALA A 106 -7.52 2.99 -2.12
CA ALA A 106 -6.07 2.84 -2.17
C ALA A 106 -5.48 3.88 -3.12
N ARG A 107 -4.36 4.47 -2.73
CA ARG A 107 -3.59 5.43 -3.54
C ARG A 107 -2.11 5.12 -3.44
N LEU A 108 -1.53 4.71 -4.54
CA LEU A 108 -0.12 4.35 -4.67
C LEU A 108 0.63 5.44 -5.45
N GLN A 109 1.81 5.77 -4.95
CA GLN A 109 2.82 6.57 -5.60
C GLN A 109 4.15 5.81 -5.54
N VAL A 110 4.86 5.70 -6.68
CA VAL A 110 6.17 5.06 -6.77
C VAL A 110 7.13 5.93 -7.60
N GLY A 111 8.38 6.01 -7.15
CA GLY A 111 9.43 6.79 -7.80
C GLY A 111 9.20 8.30 -7.66
N ASP A 112 9.68 9.07 -8.63
CA ASP A 112 9.52 10.52 -8.67
C ASP A 112 8.28 10.94 -9.47
N LEU A 113 7.35 11.64 -8.82
CA LEU A 113 6.16 12.20 -9.47
C LEU A 113 6.45 13.44 -10.32
N ASP A 114 7.58 14.10 -10.10
CA ASP A 114 8.05 15.23 -10.91
C ASP A 114 8.86 14.76 -12.12
N ALA A 115 8.95 13.45 -12.36
CA ALA A 115 9.55 12.90 -13.57
C ALA A 115 8.70 13.29 -14.79
N THR A 116 9.15 14.33 -15.51
CA THR A 116 8.58 14.70 -16.81
C THR A 116 8.78 13.58 -17.82
N GLU A 117 7.81 13.36 -18.72
CA GLU A 117 7.98 12.48 -19.88
C GLU A 117 9.31 12.79 -20.60
N GLY A 118 10.22 11.81 -20.60
CA GLY A 118 11.55 11.93 -21.22
C GLY A 118 12.72 12.17 -20.25
N GLY A 119 12.49 12.21 -18.93
CA GLY A 119 13.56 12.07 -17.93
C GLY A 119 13.89 10.60 -17.63
N ASP A 120 15.12 10.29 -17.26
CA ASP A 120 15.58 8.93 -16.93
C ASP A 120 15.02 8.38 -15.60
N ARG A 121 14.09 9.08 -14.95
CA ARG A 121 13.57 8.74 -13.62
C ARG A 121 12.18 8.13 -13.72
N PHE A 122 11.97 7.01 -13.05
CA PHE A 122 10.68 6.34 -13.02
C PHE A 122 9.68 7.11 -12.14
N GLY A 123 8.42 7.15 -12.57
CA GLY A 123 7.32 7.72 -11.81
C GLY A 123 6.02 7.00 -12.14
N TYR A 124 5.29 6.59 -11.10
CA TYR A 124 3.97 5.96 -11.22
C TYR A 124 3.02 6.48 -10.15
N GLN A 125 1.77 6.73 -10.53
CA GLN A 125 0.71 7.07 -9.61
C GLN A 125 -0.61 6.43 -10.04
N ALA A 126 -1.32 5.87 -9.08
CA ALA A 126 -2.69 5.42 -9.27
C ALA A 126 -3.48 5.54 -7.98
N ALA A 127 -4.77 5.86 -8.09
CA ALA A 127 -5.68 5.96 -6.97
C ALA A 127 -7.07 5.47 -7.38
N GLY A 128 -7.81 4.88 -6.44
CA GLY A 128 -9.13 4.36 -6.73
C GLY A 128 -9.85 3.76 -5.54
N ILE A 129 -11.08 3.31 -5.81
CA ILE A 129 -11.93 2.58 -4.86
C ILE A 129 -11.67 1.09 -5.01
N VAL A 130 -11.63 0.35 -3.90
CA VAL A 130 -11.58 -1.12 -3.90
C VAL A 130 -12.97 -1.66 -4.22
N VAL A 131 -13.15 -2.13 -5.46
CA VAL A 131 -14.46 -2.58 -5.98
C VAL A 131 -14.64 -4.11 -5.91
N GLY A 132 -13.60 -4.84 -5.55
CA GLY A 132 -13.66 -6.29 -5.36
C GLY A 132 -12.55 -6.76 -4.44
N GLY A 133 -12.88 -7.01 -3.18
CA GLY A 133 -11.90 -7.18 -2.10
C GLY A 133 -12.31 -6.33 -0.90
N ASP A 134 -11.37 -6.13 0.03
CA ASP A 134 -11.60 -5.41 1.29
C ASP A 134 -10.25 -4.97 1.88
N ILE A 135 -10.26 -3.91 2.68
CA ILE A 135 -9.12 -3.46 3.49
C ILE A 135 -9.55 -3.50 4.95
N GLN A 136 -8.76 -4.18 5.78
CA GLN A 136 -9.06 -4.34 7.20
C GLN A 136 -7.88 -3.90 8.04
N PHE A 137 -8.15 -3.06 9.04
CA PHE A 137 -7.15 -2.74 10.05
C PHE A 137 -7.08 -3.83 11.11
N LEU A 138 -5.85 -4.21 11.43
CA LEU A 138 -5.53 -5.16 12.48
C LEU A 138 -5.21 -4.36 13.74
N ASP A 139 -5.96 -4.63 14.80
CA ASP A 139 -5.69 -4.12 16.13
C ASP A 139 -5.98 -5.24 17.13
N THR A 140 -4.96 -5.67 17.87
CA THR A 140 -5.13 -6.65 18.94
C THR A 140 -5.01 -5.95 20.29
N PRO A 141 -6.02 -6.10 21.18
CA PRO A 141 -5.98 -5.54 22.52
C PRO A 141 -4.93 -6.17 23.42
#